data_AF-A0A321M186-F1
#
_entry.id   AF-A0A321M186-F1
#
_cell.length_a   1.000
_cell.length_b   1.000
_cell.length_c   1.000
_cell.angle_alpha   90.00
_cell.angle_beta   90.00
_cell.angle_gamma   90.00
#
_symmetry.space_group_name_H-M   'P 1'
#
loop_
_entity.id
_entity.type
_entity.pdbx_description
1 polymer ?
#
loop_
_entity_poly.entity_id
_entity_poly.type
_entity_poly.pdbx_seq_one_letter_code
_entity_poly.pdbx_strand_id
1 'polypeptide(L)'
;MGRKQSKSNFVRRHGLSITAGVVLLTWLVLYIVSDDQTHWGSFFGNAIADWTGLFVMVLATKHLYEKGSKESRQPFPGFLDHPVFEKLREHSLTVFLLITGAMWTWLFARSDPQGKWGQVAGNIVSEWTQILGLVLMTKKLKEAGSKESK
;
A
#
# COMPACT_ATOMS: atom_id res chain seq x y z
N MET A 1 36.26 -22.11 -0.36
CA MET A 1 34.87 -22.58 -0.09
C MET A 1 33.93 -21.39 -0.12
N GLY A 2 33.05 -21.33 -1.13
CA GLY A 2 32.26 -20.15 -1.47
C GLY A 2 31.06 -19.88 -0.55
N ARG A 3 30.84 -18.60 -0.24
CA ARG A 3 29.71 -18.04 0.50
C ARG A 3 28.37 -18.45 -0.11
N LYS A 4 27.62 -19.31 0.58
CA LYS A 4 26.23 -19.71 0.24
C LYS A 4 25.16 -19.06 1.16
N GLN A 5 25.46 -17.92 1.80
CA GLN A 5 24.58 -17.29 2.80
C GLN A 5 23.70 -16.11 2.30
N SER A 6 23.77 -15.74 1.02
CA SER A 6 23.07 -14.53 0.53
C SER A 6 21.60 -14.76 0.10
N LYS A 7 21.29 -15.90 -0.55
CA LYS A 7 19.96 -16.11 -1.16
C LYS A 7 18.84 -16.32 -0.14
N SER A 8 19.09 -17.06 0.94
CA SER A 8 18.10 -17.31 2.01
C SER A 8 17.69 -16.01 2.72
N ASN A 9 18.64 -15.12 2.99
CA ASN A 9 18.36 -13.83 3.62
C ASN A 9 17.59 -12.88 2.69
N PHE A 10 17.81 -12.94 1.38
CA PHE A 10 17.09 -12.11 0.43
C PHE A 10 15.61 -12.52 0.30
N VAL A 11 15.34 -13.81 0.10
CA VAL A 11 13.97 -14.35 0.01
C VAL A 11 13.24 -14.21 1.34
N ARG A 12 13.91 -14.40 2.49
CA ARG A 12 13.26 -14.16 3.80
C ARG A 12 12.97 -12.68 4.05
N ARG A 13 13.80 -11.77 3.52
CA ARG A 13 13.65 -10.31 3.70
C ARG A 13 12.65 -9.68 2.70
N HIS A 14 12.51 -10.25 1.52
CA HIS A 14 11.65 -9.73 0.44
C HIS A 14 10.48 -10.66 0.11
N GLY A 15 10.35 -11.80 0.80
CA GLY A 15 9.36 -12.82 0.51
C GLY A 15 7.93 -12.28 0.55
N LEU A 16 7.65 -11.35 1.47
CA LEU A 16 6.33 -10.74 1.55
C LEU A 16 6.02 -9.86 0.31
N SER A 17 6.98 -9.04 -0.13
CA SER A 17 6.83 -8.20 -1.33
C SER A 17 6.80 -9.02 -2.62
N ILE A 18 7.61 -10.08 -2.70
CA ILE A 18 7.65 -10.99 -3.86
C ILE A 18 6.35 -11.77 -3.96
N THR A 19 5.88 -12.37 -2.87
CA THR A 19 4.61 -13.11 -2.85
C THR A 19 3.44 -12.19 -3.19
N ALA A 20 3.37 -11.00 -2.61
CA ALA A 20 2.32 -10.03 -2.95
C ALA A 20 2.38 -9.62 -4.43
N GLY A 21 3.58 -9.39 -4.98
CA GLY A 21 3.77 -9.09 -6.39
C GLY A 21 3.33 -10.23 -7.31
N VAL A 22 3.65 -11.48 -6.97
CA VAL A 22 3.21 -12.66 -7.74
C VAL A 22 1.69 -12.81 -7.70
N VAL A 23 1.06 -12.61 -6.54
CA VAL A 23 -0.40 -12.69 -6.42
C VAL A 23 -1.07 -11.59 -7.25
N LEU A 24 -0.58 -10.35 -7.18
CA LEU A 24 -1.08 -9.24 -8.01
C LEU A 24 -0.93 -9.51 -9.51
N LEU A 25 0.25 -9.97 -9.94
CA LEU A 25 0.48 -10.34 -11.34
C LEU A 25 -0.42 -11.49 -11.78
N THR A 26 -0.70 -12.45 -10.90
CA THR A 26 -1.62 -13.56 -11.18
C THR A 26 -3.03 -13.04 -11.44
N TRP A 27 -3.55 -12.17 -10.57
CA TRP A 27 -4.87 -11.56 -10.78
C TRP A 27 -4.90 -10.68 -12.02
N LEU A 28 -3.84 -9.92 -12.29
CA LEU A 28 -3.72 -9.10 -13.49
C LEU A 28 -3.77 -9.94 -14.77
N VAL A 29 -3.00 -11.04 -14.82
CA VAL A 29 -3.00 -11.94 -15.98
C VAL A 29 -4.37 -12.60 -16.15
N LEU A 30 -4.96 -13.13 -15.08
CA LEU A 30 -6.31 -13.72 -15.11
C LEU A 30 -7.36 -12.72 -15.59
N TYR A 31 -7.26 -11.46 -15.15
CA TYR A 31 -8.17 -10.41 -15.56
C TYR A 31 -7.97 -10.02 -17.03
N ILE A 32 -6.74 -9.91 -17.52
CA ILE A 32 -6.46 -9.60 -18.93
C ILE A 32 -7.08 -10.64 -19.86
N VAL A 33 -6.94 -11.94 -19.53
CA VAL A 33 -7.42 -13.03 -20.39
C VAL A 33 -8.91 -13.35 -20.24
N SER A 34 -9.57 -12.85 -19.19
CA SER A 34 -10.99 -13.14 -18.92
C SER A 34 -11.91 -12.07 -19.49
N ASP A 35 -13.10 -12.46 -19.93
CA ASP A 35 -14.16 -11.52 -20.31
C ASP A 35 -14.78 -10.88 -19.06
N ASP A 36 -14.85 -9.55 -19.02
CA ASP A 36 -15.34 -8.76 -17.89
C ASP A 36 -16.86 -8.85 -17.69
N GLN A 37 -17.60 -9.30 -18.70
CA GLN A 37 -19.03 -9.56 -18.58
C GLN A 37 -19.34 -10.91 -17.89
N THR A 38 -18.31 -11.69 -17.58
CA THR A 38 -18.46 -12.94 -16.83
C THR A 38 -18.28 -12.71 -15.33
N HIS A 39 -18.97 -13.52 -14.52
CA HIS A 39 -18.79 -13.53 -13.06
C HIS A 39 -17.31 -13.68 -12.64
N TRP A 40 -16.52 -14.40 -13.43
CA TRP A 40 -15.08 -14.59 -13.20
C TRP A 40 -14.25 -13.35 -13.52
N GLY A 41 -14.54 -12.67 -14.63
CA GLY A 41 -13.86 -11.42 -14.99
C GLY A 41 -14.09 -10.31 -13.97
N SER A 42 -15.33 -10.14 -13.51
CA SER A 42 -15.65 -9.20 -12.43
C SER A 42 -14.95 -9.57 -11.12
N PHE A 43 -14.93 -10.86 -10.75
CA PHE A 43 -14.23 -11.33 -9.56
C PHE A 43 -12.72 -11.05 -9.62
N PHE A 44 -12.07 -11.30 -10.76
CA PHE A 44 -10.64 -11.01 -10.92
C PHE A 44 -10.34 -9.51 -10.86
N GLY A 45 -11.23 -8.67 -11.41
CA GLY A 45 -11.12 -7.22 -11.29
C GLY A 45 -11.20 -6.73 -9.84
N ASN A 46 -12.15 -7.24 -9.06
CA ASN A 46 -12.26 -6.94 -7.63
C ASN A 46 -11.02 -7.43 -6.87
N ALA A 47 -10.57 -8.66 -7.14
CA ALA A 47 -9.40 -9.22 -6.51
C ALA A 47 -8.14 -8.37 -6.76
N ILE A 48 -7.96 -7.79 -7.96
CA ILE A 48 -6.85 -6.86 -8.21
C ILE A 48 -6.90 -5.68 -7.22
N ALA A 49 -8.06 -5.05 -7.05
CA ALA A 49 -8.21 -3.92 -6.14
C ALA A 49 -7.94 -4.32 -4.69
N ASP A 50 -8.56 -5.40 -4.22
CA ASP A 50 -8.45 -5.88 -2.85
C ASP A 50 -7.00 -6.26 -2.49
N TRP A 51 -6.33 -7.02 -3.36
CA TRP A 51 -4.93 -7.41 -3.13
C TRP A 51 -3.98 -6.21 -3.21
N THR A 52 -4.31 -5.21 -4.03
CA THR A 52 -3.54 -3.96 -4.09
C THR A 52 -3.73 -3.17 -2.80
N GLY A 53 -4.96 -3.05 -2.33
CA GLY A 53 -5.30 -2.41 -1.05
C GLY A 53 -4.61 -3.12 0.12
N LEU A 54 -4.66 -4.45 0.17
CA LEU A 54 -3.98 -5.26 1.18
C LEU A 54 -2.47 -5.03 1.19
N PHE A 55 -1.84 -5.00 0.01
CA PHE A 55 -0.40 -4.74 -0.09
C PHE A 55 -0.03 -3.37 0.49
N VAL A 56 -0.79 -2.32 0.12
CA VAL A 56 -0.59 -0.98 0.66
C VAL A 56 -0.89 -0.93 2.16
N MET A 57 -1.90 -1.66 2.64
CA MET A 57 -2.22 -1.76 4.06
C MET A 57 -1.08 -2.40 4.87
N VAL A 58 -0.44 -3.44 4.35
CA VAL A 58 0.73 -4.05 5.00
C VAL A 58 1.90 -3.06 5.06
N LEU A 59 2.11 -2.27 4.01
CA LEU A 59 3.13 -1.21 4.02
C LEU A 59 2.77 -0.07 5.00
N ALA A 60 1.50 0.32 5.03
CA ALA A 60 0.98 1.36 5.92
C ALA A 60 1.12 0.96 7.38
N THR A 61 0.67 -0.24 7.75
CA THR A 61 0.80 -0.78 9.09
C THR A 61 2.26 -0.93 9.48
N LYS A 62 3.12 -1.49 8.61
CA LYS A 62 4.56 -1.55 8.86
C LYS A 62 5.14 -0.16 9.12
N HIS A 63 4.79 0.84 8.31
CA HIS A 63 5.24 2.21 8.49
C HIS A 63 4.73 2.83 9.81
N LEU A 64 3.48 2.57 10.19
CA LEU A 64 2.91 3.05 11.46
C LEU A 64 3.57 2.38 12.67
N TYR A 65 3.82 1.07 12.62
CA TYR A 65 4.41 0.29 13.72
C TYR A 65 5.94 0.46 13.83
N GLU A 66 6.67 0.50 12.72
CA GLU A 66 8.13 0.72 12.74
C GLU A 66 8.49 2.12 13.25
N LYS A 67 7.60 3.11 13.11
CA LYS A 67 7.78 4.46 13.66
C LYS A 67 7.74 4.52 15.19
N GLY A 68 7.17 3.51 15.86
CA GLY A 68 7.13 3.38 17.33
C GLY A 68 8.14 2.36 17.91
N SER A 69 8.87 1.62 17.06
CA SER A 69 9.81 0.59 17.52
C SER A 69 11.20 1.15 17.81
N LYS A 70 11.84 0.67 18.89
CA LYS A 70 13.24 0.96 19.27
C LYS A 70 14.27 0.55 18.21
N GLU A 71 13.85 -0.20 17.19
CA GLU A 71 14.68 -0.67 16.07
C GLU A 71 14.72 0.31 14.88
N SER A 72 13.93 1.40 14.94
CA SER A 72 13.97 2.49 13.97
C SER A 72 15.33 3.18 14.02
N ARG A 73 16.22 2.81 13.09
CA ARG A 73 17.49 3.53 12.89
C ARG A 73 17.16 4.97 12.55
N GLN A 74 17.42 5.87 13.49
CA GLN A 74 17.41 7.31 13.22
C GLN A 74 18.29 7.55 11.98
N PRO A 75 17.80 8.29 10.97
CA PRO A 75 18.61 8.60 9.81
C PRO A 75 19.84 9.38 10.26
N PHE A 76 20.99 9.06 9.67
CA PHE A 76 22.27 9.71 9.93
C PHE A 76 22.12 11.24 9.95
N PRO A 77 22.67 11.96 10.94
CA PRO A 77 22.58 13.40 10.99
C PRO A 77 23.38 13.97 9.81
N GLY A 78 22.71 14.67 8.90
CA GLY A 78 23.37 15.19 7.71
C GLY A 78 22.43 15.88 6.71
N PHE A 79 22.60 17.20 6.60
CA PHE A 79 22.23 18.09 5.49
C PHE A 79 20.74 18.32 5.15
N LEU A 80 19.79 17.52 5.66
CA LEU A 80 18.35 17.62 5.34
C LEU A 80 17.47 17.96 6.56
N ASP A 81 17.97 18.78 7.48
CA ASP A 81 17.25 19.23 8.70
C ASP A 81 16.30 20.40 8.43
N HIS A 82 15.65 20.44 7.25
CA HIS A 82 14.62 21.43 6.99
C HIS A 82 13.28 20.96 7.58
N PRO A 83 12.55 21.80 8.34
CA PRO A 83 11.29 21.41 8.99
C PRO A 83 10.21 20.88 8.03
N VAL A 84 10.29 21.25 6.74
CA VAL A 84 9.40 20.73 5.70
C VAL A 84 9.71 19.27 5.35
N PHE A 85 10.99 18.90 5.21
CA PHE A 85 11.39 17.52 4.93
C PHE A 85 11.10 16.59 6.12
N GLU A 86 11.26 17.11 7.34
CA GLU A 86 10.88 16.38 8.55
C GLU A 86 9.36 16.15 8.62
N LYS A 87 8.55 17.17 8.32
CA LYS A 87 7.09 17.04 8.27
C LYS A 87 6.62 16.14 7.12
N LEU A 88 7.28 16.19 5.95
CA LEU A 88 7.03 15.29 4.83
C LEU A 88 7.42 13.85 5.16
N ARG A 89 8.53 13.63 5.86
CA ARG A 89 8.93 12.29 6.35
C ARG A 89 7.89 11.76 7.32
N GLU A 90 7.42 12.61 8.23
CA GLU A 90 6.40 12.26 9.22
C GLU A 90 5.04 11.90 8.60
N HIS A 91 4.66 12.63 7.54
CA HIS A 91 3.40 12.48 6.81
C HIS A 91 3.55 11.68 5.51
N SER A 92 4.71 11.07 5.26
CA SER A 92 5.07 10.47 3.98
C SER A 92 4.05 9.44 3.50
N LEU A 93 3.58 8.57 4.41
CA LEU A 93 2.50 7.62 4.11
C LEU A 93 1.20 8.31 3.69
N THR A 94 0.80 9.38 4.38
CA THR A 94 -0.43 10.12 4.07
C THR A 94 -0.30 10.87 2.74
N VAL A 95 0.85 11.51 2.49
CA VAL A 95 1.16 12.17 1.22
C VAL A 95 1.20 11.17 0.07
N PHE A 96 1.82 10.01 0.27
CA PHE A 96 1.83 8.90 -0.69
C PHE A 96 0.40 8.46 -1.05
N LEU A 97 -0.45 8.21 -0.04
CA LEU A 97 -1.84 7.80 -0.25
C LEU A 97 -2.65 8.87 -0.98
N LEU A 98 -2.44 10.16 -0.68
CA LEU A 98 -3.13 11.25 -1.35
C LEU A 98 -2.71 11.38 -2.82
N ILE A 99 -1.41 11.33 -3.13
CA ILE A 99 -0.90 11.43 -4.50
C ILE A 99 -1.36 10.23 -5.33
N THR A 100 -1.16 9.01 -4.81
CA THR A 100 -1.55 7.79 -5.52
C THR A 100 -3.06 7.65 -5.63
N GLY A 101 -3.82 8.03 -4.60
CA GLY A 101 -5.28 8.09 -4.64
C GLY A 101 -5.78 9.10 -5.67
N ALA A 102 -5.20 10.30 -5.74
CA ALA A 102 -5.55 11.29 -6.76
C ALA A 102 -5.26 10.79 -8.18
N MET A 103 -4.15 10.06 -8.37
CA MET A 103 -3.83 9.42 -9.65
C MET A 103 -4.90 8.38 -10.04
N TRP A 104 -5.29 7.50 -9.11
CA TRP A 104 -6.36 6.51 -9.36
C TRP A 104 -7.71 7.16 -9.62
N THR A 105 -8.08 8.20 -8.87
CA THR A 105 -9.31 8.97 -9.11
C THR A 105 -9.29 9.63 -10.48
N TRP A 106 -8.16 10.18 -10.89
CA TRP A 106 -8.00 10.77 -12.22
C TRP A 106 -8.10 9.73 -13.34
N LEU A 107 -7.48 8.55 -13.16
CA LEU A 107 -7.60 7.43 -14.10
C LEU A 107 -9.04 6.95 -14.19
N PHE A 108 -9.72 6.80 -13.06
CA PHE A 108 -11.14 6.44 -13.00
C PHE A 108 -12.03 7.47 -13.71
N ALA A 109 -11.79 8.76 -13.48
CA ALA A 109 -12.55 9.84 -14.12
C ALA A 109 -12.35 9.91 -15.64
N ARG A 110 -11.24 9.39 -16.16
CA ARG A 110 -10.97 9.28 -17.61
C ARG A 110 -11.34 7.95 -18.23
N SER A 111 -11.54 6.91 -17.41
CA SER A 111 -11.97 5.60 -17.90
C SER A 111 -13.47 5.58 -18.15
N ASP A 112 -13.90 4.79 -19.14
CA ASP A 112 -15.32 4.44 -19.28
C ASP A 112 -15.77 3.68 -18.01
N PRO A 113 -16.70 4.21 -17.20
CA PRO A 113 -17.13 3.57 -15.95
C PRO A 113 -17.79 2.21 -16.16
N GLN A 114 -18.35 1.95 -17.34
CA GLN A 114 -18.92 0.64 -17.70
C GLN A 114 -17.91 -0.30 -18.35
N GLY A 115 -16.76 0.23 -18.77
CA GLY A 115 -15.68 -0.57 -19.30
C GLY A 115 -14.94 -1.33 -18.21
N LYS A 116 -14.46 -2.52 -18.54
CA LYS A 116 -13.52 -3.37 -17.80
C LYS A 116 -12.68 -2.60 -16.77
N TRP A 117 -11.73 -1.81 -17.26
CA TRP A 117 -10.76 -1.09 -16.42
C TRP A 117 -11.35 0.03 -15.56
N GLY A 118 -12.51 0.59 -15.93
CA GLY A 118 -13.21 1.57 -15.12
C GLY A 118 -13.73 0.98 -13.82
N GLN A 119 -14.24 -0.25 -13.86
CA GLN A 119 -14.66 -0.98 -12.67
C GLN A 119 -13.48 -1.23 -11.71
N VAL A 120 -12.33 -1.69 -12.24
CA VAL A 120 -11.12 -1.94 -11.44
C VAL A 120 -10.59 -0.64 -10.83
N ALA A 121 -10.48 0.42 -11.63
CA ALA A 121 -10.03 1.72 -11.13
C ALA A 121 -10.97 2.25 -10.03
N GLY A 122 -12.29 2.11 -10.19
CA GLY A 122 -13.28 2.50 -9.19
C GLY A 122 -13.11 1.73 -7.86
N ASN A 123 -12.90 0.42 -7.93
CA ASN A 123 -12.63 -0.39 -6.74
C ASN A 123 -11.33 0.00 -6.05
N ILE A 124 -10.26 0.26 -6.81
CA ILE A 124 -8.99 0.74 -6.25
C ILE A 124 -9.18 2.09 -5.53
N VAL A 125 -9.93 3.02 -6.12
CA VAL A 125 -10.25 4.32 -5.49
C VAL A 125 -11.00 4.12 -4.17
N SER A 126 -11.96 3.18 -4.12
CA SER A 126 -12.70 2.84 -2.90
C SER A 126 -11.75 2.33 -1.80
N GLU A 127 -10.92 1.34 -2.12
CA GLU A 127 -9.93 0.77 -1.20
C GLU A 127 -8.94 1.83 -0.70
N TRP A 128 -8.44 2.71 -1.59
CA TRP A 128 -7.54 3.80 -1.21
C TRP A 128 -8.19 4.78 -0.21
N THR A 129 -9.47 5.09 -0.43
CA THR A 129 -10.23 5.97 0.47
C THR A 129 -10.39 5.32 1.85
N GLN A 130 -10.67 4.02 1.90
CA GLN A 130 -10.77 3.25 3.15
C GLN A 130 -9.42 3.20 3.90
N ILE A 131 -8.32 2.91 3.21
CA ILE A 131 -6.97 2.88 3.80
C ILE A 131 -6.59 4.26 4.33
N LEU A 132 -6.85 5.32 3.56
CA LEU A 132 -6.61 6.70 3.99
C LEU A 132 -7.41 7.03 5.25
N GLY A 133 -8.70 6.67 5.29
CA GLY A 133 -9.55 6.81 6.46
C GLY A 133 -8.95 6.12 7.68
N LEU A 134 -8.52 4.86 7.55
CA LEU A 134 -7.87 4.11 8.64
C LEU A 134 -6.59 4.79 9.12
N VAL A 135 -5.72 5.23 8.20
CA VAL A 135 -4.46 5.91 8.55
C VAL A 135 -4.72 7.24 9.27
N LEU A 136 -5.74 7.99 8.85
CA LEU A 136 -6.12 9.24 9.52
C LEU A 136 -6.71 8.99 10.91
N MET A 137 -7.58 7.99 11.05
CA MET A 137 -8.16 7.59 12.32
C MET A 137 -7.10 7.10 13.29
N THR A 138 -6.20 6.20 12.86
CA THR A 138 -5.11 5.68 13.73
C THR A 138 -4.10 6.75 14.14
N LYS A 139 -3.88 7.79 13.31
CA LYS A 139 -3.02 8.92 13.68
C LYS A 139 -3.70 9.92 14.62
N LYS A 140 -4.99 10.21 14.43
CA LYS A 140 -5.70 11.29 15.16
C LYS A 140 -6.53 10.81 16.35
N LEU A 141 -7.08 9.61 16.28
CA LEU A 141 -7.93 9.02 17.32
C LEU A 141 -7.05 8.10 18.18
N LYS A 142 -6.45 8.66 19.21
CA LYS A 142 -5.93 7.87 20.33
C LYS A 142 -7.08 7.64 21.30
N GLU A 143 -7.52 6.40 21.45
CA GLU A 143 -8.44 6.07 22.54
C GLU A 143 -7.79 6.42 23.88
N ALA A 144 -8.51 7.18 24.70
CA ALA A 144 -8.08 7.58 26.03
C ALA A 144 -7.86 6.31 26.88
N GLY A 145 -6.60 5.99 27.18
CA GLY A 145 -6.21 4.79 27.95
C GLY A 145 -5.20 3.86 27.29
N SER A 146 -4.75 4.12 26.06
CA SER A 146 -3.67 3.33 25.44
C SER A 146 -2.36 3.48 26.22
N LYS A 147 -1.81 2.36 26.68
CA LYS A 147 -0.71 2.22 27.67
C LYS A 147 0.68 2.66 27.20
N GLU A 148 0.79 3.58 26.25
CA GLU A 148 2.08 4.17 25.84
C GLU A 148 2.48 5.42 26.63
N SER A 149 1.63 5.89 27.56
CA SER A 149 2.01 6.91 28.54
C SER A 149 2.53 6.25 29.82
N LYS A 150 3.79 5.82 29.81
CA LYS A 150 4.63 5.76 31.00
C LYS A 150 6.01 6.31 30.66
#